data_AF-A0A2V8ESW6-F1
#
_entry.id   AF-A0A2V8ESW6-F1
#
_cell.length_a   1.000
_cell.length_b   1.000
_cell.length_c   1.000
_cell.angle_alpha   90.00
_cell.angle_beta   90.00
_cell.angle_gamma   90.00
#
_symmetry.space_group_name_H-M   'P 1'
#
loop_
_entity.id
_entity.type
_entity.pdbx_description
1 polymer ?
#
loop_
_entity_poly.entity_id
_entity_poly.type
_entity_poly.pdbx_seq_one_letter_code
_entity_poly.pdbx_strand_id
1 'polypeptide(L)'
;MHITIGERTIGPGQPCFVIAEAGINHNGDVRIASDLVHAAAEAGADAIKFQTHLPEHEMLRGGATAAYVGESLFDLLTRTALSREAHVELRDLAARKGLLFLSTPFSREAADFLETLGVPAFKTGSGELTNVPLQRHIARKGKPMIISTGMSTPEEIDRTVQAVREIGTPFALMHCTSTYPTPFEHVQLDCIPALQRKYAVPVGFSDHTLGTAMAFAAGAIERARGATKTIQPGEQDVRDMALHSVVSVRDIAAGATIAAADVWAKRPGTGIPARRLDEVIGRVARRAIASGRLVQWDDLDAGPAA
;
A
#
# COMPACT_ATOMS: atom_id res chain seq x y z
N MET A 1 4.52 -20.42 -9.90
CA MET A 1 4.56 -18.95 -9.70
C MET A 1 3.15 -18.43 -9.86
N HIS A 2 2.24 -18.85 -8.97
CA HIS A 2 0.82 -18.59 -9.12
C HIS A 2 0.23 -18.30 -7.75
N ILE A 3 -0.80 -17.47 -7.73
CA ILE A 3 -1.64 -17.26 -6.55
C ILE A 3 -3.11 -17.43 -6.97
N THR A 4 -3.98 -17.70 -6.00
CA THR A 4 -5.42 -17.82 -6.24
C THR A 4 -6.13 -16.68 -5.53
N ILE A 5 -6.96 -15.91 -6.24
CA ILE A 5 -7.82 -14.86 -5.66
C ILE A 5 -9.26 -15.15 -6.07
N GLY A 6 -10.12 -15.39 -5.08
CA GLY A 6 -11.43 -15.96 -5.34
C GLY A 6 -11.29 -17.31 -6.06
N GLU A 7 -11.88 -17.44 -7.24
CA GLU A 7 -11.80 -18.63 -8.08
C GLU A 7 -10.73 -18.51 -9.19
N ARG A 8 -10.04 -17.37 -9.28
CA ARG A 8 -9.10 -17.08 -10.37
C ARG A 8 -7.68 -17.44 -9.98
N THR A 9 -7.01 -18.22 -10.82
CA THR A 9 -5.56 -18.45 -10.74
C THR A 9 -4.84 -17.34 -11.49
N ILE A 10 -3.92 -16.65 -10.82
CA ILE A 10 -3.18 -15.51 -11.34
C ILE A 10 -1.70 -15.89 -11.45
N GLY A 11 -1.12 -15.68 -12.63
CA GLY A 11 0.28 -15.93 -12.92
C GLY A 11 0.54 -16.25 -14.38
N PRO A 12 1.77 -16.63 -14.74
CA PRO A 12 2.14 -16.93 -16.13
C PRO A 12 1.26 -18.03 -16.75
N GLY A 13 0.88 -17.84 -18.01
CA GLY A 13 0.03 -18.76 -18.77
C GLY A 13 -1.46 -18.70 -18.42
N GLN A 14 -1.88 -17.80 -17.53
CA GLN A 14 -3.29 -17.51 -17.23
C GLN A 14 -3.72 -16.21 -17.91
N PRO A 15 -5.02 -16.00 -18.17
CA PRO A 15 -5.54 -14.71 -18.60
C PRO A 15 -5.15 -13.59 -17.64
N CYS A 16 -4.94 -12.37 -18.17
CA CYS A 16 -4.66 -11.21 -17.34
C CYS A 16 -5.82 -10.97 -16.37
N PHE A 17 -5.48 -10.67 -15.11
CA PHE A 17 -6.46 -10.32 -14.08
C PHE A 17 -6.56 -8.80 -13.97
N VAL A 18 -7.68 -8.23 -14.40
CA VAL A 18 -7.87 -6.78 -14.53
C VAL A 18 -8.57 -6.23 -13.30
N ILE A 19 -7.89 -5.29 -12.62
CA ILE A 19 -8.43 -4.58 -11.45
C ILE A 19 -8.77 -3.15 -11.88
N ALA A 20 -10.06 -2.81 -11.85
CA ALA A 20 -10.51 -1.42 -11.99
C ALA A 20 -10.30 -0.69 -10.65
N GLU A 21 -9.46 0.34 -10.64
CA GLU A 21 -9.22 1.15 -9.43
C GLU A 21 -10.22 2.31 -9.38
N ALA A 22 -11.16 2.26 -8.44
CA ALA A 22 -12.01 3.40 -8.10
C ALA A 22 -11.25 4.42 -7.25
N GLY A 23 -10.32 3.96 -6.42
CA GLY A 23 -9.50 4.82 -5.56
C GLY A 23 -10.38 5.69 -4.66
N ILE A 24 -10.21 7.00 -4.77
CA ILE A 24 -11.04 8.04 -4.12
C ILE A 24 -11.90 8.84 -5.13
N ASN A 25 -12.04 8.35 -6.38
CA ASN A 25 -12.73 9.07 -7.47
C ASN A 25 -14.21 9.31 -7.21
N HIS A 26 -14.78 8.60 -6.24
CA HIS A 26 -16.16 8.78 -5.77
C HIS A 26 -16.35 10.03 -4.89
N ASN A 27 -15.28 10.72 -4.48
CA ASN A 27 -15.35 11.93 -3.66
C ASN A 27 -16.18 11.78 -2.35
N GLY A 28 -16.21 10.58 -1.78
CA GLY A 28 -17.02 10.25 -0.61
C GLY A 28 -18.51 9.96 -0.87
N ASP A 29 -18.99 10.06 -2.13
CA ASP A 29 -20.39 9.73 -2.49
C ASP A 29 -20.52 8.25 -2.86
N VAL A 30 -21.27 7.49 -2.06
CA VAL A 30 -21.54 6.05 -2.29
C VAL A 30 -22.28 5.78 -3.60
N ARG A 31 -23.06 6.75 -4.10
CA ARG A 31 -23.76 6.61 -5.39
C ARG A 31 -22.76 6.67 -6.54
N ILE A 32 -21.82 7.62 -6.51
CA ILE A 32 -20.72 7.68 -7.49
C ILE A 32 -19.86 6.41 -7.38
N ALA A 33 -19.57 5.96 -6.15
CA ALA A 33 -18.86 4.69 -5.95
C ALA A 33 -19.60 3.50 -6.58
N SER A 34 -20.93 3.47 -6.47
CA SER A 34 -21.77 2.44 -7.09
C SER A 34 -21.72 2.52 -8.61
N ASP A 35 -21.81 3.72 -9.20
CA ASP A 35 -21.66 3.95 -10.64
C ASP A 35 -20.31 3.43 -11.16
N LEU A 36 -19.23 3.59 -10.39
CA LEU A 36 -17.92 3.03 -10.72
C LEU A 36 -17.91 1.49 -10.70
N VAL A 37 -18.66 0.84 -9.79
CA VAL A 37 -18.84 -0.62 -9.81
C VAL A 37 -19.57 -1.07 -11.08
N HIS A 38 -20.62 -0.35 -11.47
CA HIS A 38 -21.35 -0.62 -12.71
C HIS A 38 -20.44 -0.48 -13.93
N ALA A 39 -19.69 0.61 -14.03
CA ALA A 39 -18.76 0.85 -15.14
C ALA A 39 -17.67 -0.23 -15.23
N ALA A 40 -17.11 -0.66 -14.09
CA ALA A 40 -16.12 -1.74 -14.08
C ALA A 40 -16.70 -3.08 -14.55
N ALA A 41 -17.94 -3.38 -14.19
CA ALA A 41 -18.62 -4.60 -14.62
C ALA A 41 -18.92 -4.57 -16.13
N GLU A 42 -19.41 -3.44 -16.64
CA GLU A 42 -19.68 -3.23 -18.07
C GLU A 42 -18.40 -3.31 -18.92
N ALA A 43 -17.27 -2.86 -18.37
CA ALA A 43 -15.96 -2.98 -19.01
C ALA A 43 -15.38 -4.41 -18.97
N GLY A 44 -16.00 -5.33 -18.22
CA GLY A 44 -15.53 -6.71 -18.07
C GLY A 44 -14.28 -6.86 -17.19
N ALA A 45 -14.09 -5.97 -16.21
CA ALA A 45 -13.02 -6.14 -15.21
C ALA A 45 -13.24 -7.42 -14.39
N ASP A 46 -12.18 -7.98 -13.80
CA ASP A 46 -12.29 -9.12 -12.89
C ASP A 46 -12.55 -8.67 -11.45
N ALA A 47 -12.09 -7.47 -11.10
CA ALA A 47 -12.27 -6.88 -9.78
C ALA A 47 -12.45 -5.37 -9.84
N ILE A 48 -13.21 -4.83 -8.87
CA ILE A 48 -13.23 -3.41 -8.53
C ILE A 48 -12.46 -3.22 -7.23
N LYS A 49 -11.62 -2.20 -7.17
CA LYS A 49 -10.81 -1.88 -5.99
C LYS A 49 -11.10 -0.48 -5.47
N PHE A 50 -11.31 -0.39 -4.16
CA PHE A 50 -11.42 0.87 -3.42
C PHE A 50 -10.22 1.11 -2.50
N GLN A 51 -10.25 2.23 -1.79
CA GLN A 51 -9.26 2.59 -0.78
C GLN A 51 -9.96 2.75 0.58
N THR A 52 -9.49 2.03 1.59
CA THR A 52 -10.03 2.08 2.95
C THR A 52 -9.18 3.01 3.79
N HIS A 53 -9.59 4.28 3.81
CA HIS A 53 -8.94 5.34 4.57
C HIS A 53 -9.55 5.48 5.96
N LEU A 54 -8.65 5.56 6.94
CA LEU A 54 -8.97 5.97 8.31
C LEU A 54 -7.89 7.00 8.71
N PRO A 55 -8.06 8.28 8.34
CA PRO A 55 -7.00 9.31 8.40
C PRO A 55 -6.24 9.34 9.74
N GLU A 56 -6.96 9.26 10.86
CA GLU A 56 -6.37 9.28 12.21
C GLU A 56 -5.46 8.09 12.51
N HIS A 57 -5.68 6.96 11.83
CA HIS A 57 -4.92 5.73 12.01
C HIS A 57 -3.76 5.60 11.02
N GLU A 58 -3.83 6.26 9.86
CA GLU A 58 -2.81 6.17 8.81
C GLU A 58 -1.80 7.32 8.80
N MET A 59 -2.15 8.50 9.32
CA MET A 59 -1.27 9.68 9.26
C MET A 59 -1.42 10.64 10.44
N LEU A 60 -0.43 11.52 10.60
CA LEU A 60 -0.51 12.66 11.49
C LEU A 60 -1.26 13.82 10.82
N ARG A 61 -2.09 14.55 11.58
CA ARG A 61 -2.88 15.70 11.10
C ARG A 61 -2.06 16.83 10.49
N GLY A 62 -0.86 17.09 11.02
CA GLY A 62 0.08 18.07 10.47
C GLY A 62 0.97 17.52 9.35
N GLY A 63 0.61 16.38 8.76
CA GLY A 63 1.36 15.69 7.72
C GLY A 63 1.31 16.40 6.36
N ALA A 64 1.95 15.77 5.39
CA ALA A 64 2.19 16.31 4.05
C ALA A 64 0.93 16.85 3.34
N THR A 65 1.12 17.94 2.60
CA THR A 65 0.12 18.52 1.72
C THR A 65 0.03 17.67 0.44
N ALA A 66 -1.19 17.41 -0.04
CA ALA A 66 -1.37 16.78 -1.33
C ALA A 66 -0.99 17.82 -2.40
N ALA A 67 0.18 17.69 -3.05
CA ALA A 67 0.69 18.71 -3.98
C ALA A 67 -0.29 19.10 -5.11
N TYR A 68 -1.30 18.27 -5.38
CA TYR A 68 -2.29 18.44 -6.45
C TYR A 68 -3.64 19.00 -5.97
N VAL A 69 -3.86 19.15 -4.67
CA VAL A 69 -5.11 19.67 -4.10
C VAL A 69 -4.75 20.78 -3.13
N GLY A 70 -5.38 21.94 -3.23
CA GLY A 70 -5.11 23.10 -2.35
C GLY A 70 -5.50 22.90 -0.87
N GLU A 71 -5.56 21.66 -0.39
CA GLU A 71 -5.88 21.24 0.98
C GLU A 71 -4.87 20.20 1.49
N SER A 72 -4.88 19.90 2.79
CA SER A 72 -4.01 18.86 3.36
C SER A 72 -4.45 17.47 2.89
N LEU A 73 -3.52 16.50 2.83
CA LEU A 73 -3.90 15.12 2.51
C LEU A 73 -4.88 14.55 3.56
N PHE A 74 -4.73 14.95 4.82
CA PHE A 74 -5.63 14.53 5.89
C PHE A 74 -7.07 14.97 5.62
N ASP A 75 -7.28 16.23 5.20
CA ASP A 75 -8.61 16.78 4.94
C ASP A 75 -9.24 16.15 3.70
N LEU A 76 -8.46 15.98 2.62
CA LEU A 76 -8.88 15.29 1.41
C LEU A 76 -9.40 13.89 1.73
N LEU A 77 -8.63 13.09 2.47
CA LEU A 77 -9.00 11.71 2.79
C LEU A 77 -10.14 11.65 3.81
N THR A 78 -10.24 12.60 4.74
CA THR A 78 -11.39 12.72 5.64
C THR A 78 -12.68 12.95 4.85
N ARG A 79 -12.66 13.86 3.87
CA ARG A 79 -13.82 14.18 3.03
C ARG A 79 -14.21 13.05 2.09
N THR A 80 -13.21 12.31 1.57
CA THR A 80 -13.43 11.31 0.53
C THR A 80 -13.58 9.88 1.05
N ALA A 81 -13.25 9.60 2.31
CA ALA A 81 -13.37 8.27 2.89
C ALA A 81 -14.81 7.75 2.88
N LEU A 82 -14.99 6.52 2.38
CA LEU A 82 -16.26 5.80 2.46
C LEU A 82 -16.46 5.20 3.85
N SER A 83 -17.70 5.20 4.33
CA SER A 83 -18.07 4.55 5.59
C SER A 83 -17.92 3.02 5.51
N ARG A 84 -17.93 2.35 6.67
CA ARG A 84 -17.87 0.88 6.73
C ARG A 84 -19.11 0.26 6.09
N GLU A 85 -20.26 0.89 6.27
CA GLU A 85 -21.54 0.49 5.68
C GLU A 85 -21.50 0.60 4.16
N ALA A 86 -20.93 1.69 3.63
CA ALA A 86 -20.74 1.86 2.19
C ALA A 86 -19.80 0.78 1.61
N HIS A 87 -18.73 0.39 2.33
CA HIS A 87 -17.88 -0.72 1.88
C HIS A 87 -18.65 -2.05 1.81
N VAL A 88 -19.54 -2.32 2.77
CA VAL A 88 -20.41 -3.51 2.74
C VAL A 88 -21.36 -3.46 1.54
N GLU A 89 -22.02 -2.32 1.32
CA GLU A 89 -22.93 -2.12 0.21
C GLU A 89 -22.23 -2.33 -1.15
N LEU A 90 -21.05 -1.72 -1.33
CA LEU A 90 -20.27 -1.80 -2.56
C LEU A 90 -19.69 -3.21 -2.79
N ARG A 91 -19.29 -3.92 -1.72
CA ARG A 91 -18.90 -5.33 -1.82
C ARG A 91 -20.05 -6.18 -2.34
N ASP A 92 -21.25 -6.00 -1.78
CA ASP A 92 -22.42 -6.79 -2.16
C ASP A 92 -22.88 -6.43 -3.58
N LEU A 93 -22.79 -5.16 -3.97
CA LEU A 93 -23.04 -4.72 -5.35
C LEU A 93 -22.04 -5.34 -6.32
N ALA A 94 -20.74 -5.29 -6.02
CA ALA A 94 -19.70 -5.90 -6.85
C ALA A 94 -19.96 -7.40 -7.04
N ALA A 95 -20.30 -8.12 -5.97
CA ALA A 95 -20.65 -9.54 -6.05
C ALA A 95 -21.87 -9.79 -6.95
N ARG A 96 -22.95 -9.00 -6.84
CA ARG A 96 -24.11 -9.09 -7.74
C ARG A 96 -23.77 -8.80 -9.21
N LYS A 97 -22.69 -8.04 -9.45
CA LYS A 97 -22.18 -7.70 -10.78
C LYS A 97 -21.11 -8.67 -11.28
N GLY A 98 -20.81 -9.74 -10.54
CA GLY A 98 -19.80 -10.73 -10.94
C GLY A 98 -18.36 -10.23 -10.78
N LEU A 99 -18.14 -9.16 -10.03
CA LEU A 99 -16.82 -8.60 -9.73
C LEU A 99 -16.33 -9.08 -8.37
N LEU A 100 -15.02 -9.31 -8.26
CA LEU A 100 -14.38 -9.39 -6.95
C LEU A 100 -14.24 -7.98 -6.35
N PHE A 101 -14.59 -7.83 -5.08
CA PHE A 101 -14.36 -6.59 -4.34
C PHE A 101 -12.99 -6.63 -3.65
N LEU A 102 -12.11 -5.71 -4.00
CA LEU A 102 -10.81 -5.52 -3.35
C LEU A 102 -10.75 -4.15 -2.68
N SER A 103 -9.86 -4.01 -1.71
CA SER A 103 -9.52 -2.68 -1.18
C SER A 103 -8.08 -2.62 -0.68
N THR A 104 -7.52 -1.41 -0.65
CA THR A 104 -6.22 -1.12 -0.05
C THR A 104 -6.42 -0.56 1.37
N PRO A 105 -5.99 -1.26 2.44
CA PRO A 105 -5.93 -0.66 3.77
C PRO A 105 -4.66 0.19 3.94
N PHE A 106 -4.82 1.39 4.49
CA PHE A 106 -3.72 2.32 4.78
C PHE A 106 -3.32 2.37 6.26
N SER A 107 -3.99 1.56 7.09
CA SER A 107 -3.71 1.42 8.52
C SER A 107 -3.99 0.00 8.99
N ARG A 108 -3.54 -0.32 10.22
CA ARG A 108 -3.83 -1.61 10.84
C ARG A 108 -5.33 -1.81 11.02
N GLU A 109 -6.02 -0.76 11.45
CA GLU A 109 -7.46 -0.73 11.72
C GLU A 109 -8.28 -0.88 10.43
N ALA A 110 -7.79 -0.32 9.31
CA ALA A 110 -8.38 -0.54 7.99
C ALA A 110 -8.17 -1.99 7.54
N ALA A 111 -6.99 -2.58 7.78
CA ALA A 111 -6.74 -3.98 7.45
C ALA A 111 -7.62 -4.93 8.28
N ASP A 112 -7.83 -4.65 9.56
CA ASP A 112 -8.72 -5.41 10.44
C ASP A 112 -10.17 -5.32 9.97
N PHE A 113 -10.62 -4.14 9.54
CA PHE A 113 -11.93 -3.98 8.94
C PHE A 113 -12.10 -4.81 7.66
N LEU A 114 -11.12 -4.78 6.77
CA LEU A 114 -11.22 -5.52 5.50
C LEU A 114 -11.20 -7.05 5.71
N GLU A 115 -10.57 -7.52 6.79
CA GLU A 115 -10.69 -8.92 7.22
C GLU A 115 -12.13 -9.28 7.59
N THR A 116 -12.80 -8.45 8.40
CA THR A 116 -14.20 -8.70 8.77
C THR A 116 -15.14 -8.55 7.59
N LEU A 117 -14.81 -7.68 6.62
CA LEU A 117 -15.53 -7.53 5.36
C LEU A 117 -15.40 -8.78 4.46
N GLY A 118 -14.35 -9.59 4.66
CA GLY A 118 -14.13 -10.84 3.95
C GLY A 118 -13.53 -10.66 2.56
N VAL A 119 -12.65 -9.67 2.35
CA VAL A 119 -12.01 -9.47 1.04
C VAL A 119 -11.24 -10.72 0.59
N PRO A 120 -11.28 -11.08 -0.71
CA PRO A 120 -10.65 -12.29 -1.21
C PRO A 120 -9.11 -12.17 -1.28
N ALA A 121 -8.58 -10.94 -1.30
CA ALA A 121 -7.18 -10.62 -1.22
C ALA A 121 -6.99 -9.17 -0.72
N PHE A 122 -5.81 -8.86 -0.19
CA PHE A 122 -5.42 -7.52 0.20
C PHE A 122 -4.54 -6.86 -0.86
N LYS A 123 -4.87 -5.65 -1.29
CA LYS A 123 -3.93 -4.80 -2.03
C LYS A 123 -3.12 -3.97 -1.03
N THR A 124 -1.82 -3.80 -1.23
CA THR A 124 -1.06 -2.74 -0.54
C THR A 124 -0.53 -1.74 -1.56
N GLY A 125 -0.62 -0.44 -1.25
CA GLY A 125 -0.10 0.63 -2.10
C GLY A 125 1.43 0.71 -2.05
N SER A 126 2.00 1.48 -2.97
CA SER A 126 3.45 1.72 -3.03
C SER A 126 3.96 2.47 -1.78
N GLY A 127 3.14 3.36 -1.19
CA GLY A 127 3.47 4.07 0.05
C GLY A 127 3.59 3.16 1.28
N GLU A 128 2.92 2.01 1.24
CA GLU A 128 2.88 1.04 2.33
C GLU A 128 3.91 -0.10 2.13
N LEU A 129 4.62 -0.16 1.00
CA LEU A 129 5.62 -1.22 0.76
C LEU A 129 6.62 -1.28 1.92
N THR A 130 7.22 -0.14 2.27
CA THR A 130 8.26 -0.08 3.31
C THR A 130 7.71 -0.11 4.73
N ASN A 131 6.39 -0.11 4.90
CA ASN A 131 5.73 -0.29 6.19
C ASN A 131 5.69 -1.79 6.54
N VAL A 132 6.86 -2.38 6.78
CA VAL A 132 7.02 -3.81 7.11
C VAL A 132 6.12 -4.26 8.28
N PRO A 133 5.91 -3.47 9.36
CA PRO A 133 4.95 -3.83 10.40
C PRO A 133 3.52 -4.04 9.86
N LEU A 134 3.03 -3.14 9.00
CA LEU A 134 1.71 -3.27 8.37
C LEU A 134 1.68 -4.45 7.40
N GLN A 135 2.74 -4.67 6.62
CA GLN A 135 2.85 -5.82 5.70
C GLN A 135 2.74 -7.15 6.46
N ARG A 136 3.45 -7.28 7.59
CA ARG A 136 3.37 -8.44 8.47
C ARG A 136 1.98 -8.60 9.08
N HIS A 137 1.35 -7.50 9.49
CA HIS A 137 -0.01 -7.52 10.03
C HIS A 137 -1.02 -8.04 9.01
N ILE A 138 -0.96 -7.55 7.77
CA ILE A 138 -1.84 -7.99 6.67
C ILE A 138 -1.56 -9.45 6.31
N ALA A 139 -0.29 -9.83 6.16
CA ALA A 139 0.09 -11.20 5.79
C ALA A 139 -0.46 -12.25 6.77
N ARG A 140 -0.45 -11.99 8.08
CA ARG A 140 -0.96 -12.92 9.11
C ARG A 140 -2.46 -13.21 9.01
N LYS A 141 -3.22 -12.42 8.25
CA LYS A 141 -4.65 -12.64 7.97
C LYS A 141 -4.89 -13.82 7.03
N GLY A 142 -3.84 -14.38 6.43
CA GLY A 142 -3.89 -15.62 5.65
C GLY A 142 -4.57 -15.49 4.29
N LYS A 143 -4.82 -14.27 3.82
CA LYS A 143 -5.35 -14.00 2.48
C LYS A 143 -4.22 -13.57 1.53
N PRO A 144 -4.31 -13.89 0.22
CA PRO A 144 -3.32 -13.46 -0.76
C PRO A 144 -3.12 -11.94 -0.75
N MET A 145 -1.90 -11.51 -1.05
CA MET A 145 -1.55 -10.09 -1.12
C MET A 145 -1.15 -9.66 -2.55
N ILE A 146 -1.53 -8.45 -2.94
CA ILE A 146 -1.09 -7.79 -4.18
C ILE A 146 -0.33 -6.52 -3.79
N ILE A 147 0.99 -6.53 -3.91
CA ILE A 147 1.87 -5.52 -3.30
C ILE A 147 2.49 -4.64 -4.40
N SER A 148 2.20 -3.33 -4.40
CA SER A 148 2.82 -2.40 -5.37
C SER A 148 4.23 -1.99 -4.94
N THR A 149 5.11 -1.79 -5.92
CA THR A 149 6.55 -1.52 -5.69
C THR A 149 7.00 -0.16 -6.22
N GLY A 150 6.09 0.80 -6.40
CA GLY A 150 6.46 2.17 -6.78
C GLY A 150 7.29 2.85 -5.69
N MET A 151 8.02 3.91 -6.05
CA MET A 151 8.83 4.71 -5.12
C MET A 151 9.86 3.93 -4.29
N SER A 152 10.26 2.72 -4.72
CA SER A 152 11.00 1.78 -3.86
C SER A 152 12.31 1.32 -4.46
N THR A 153 13.32 1.14 -3.61
CA THR A 153 14.61 0.54 -4.02
C THR A 153 14.53 -0.99 -4.02
N PRO A 154 15.45 -1.69 -4.71
CA PRO A 154 15.52 -3.14 -4.66
C PRO A 154 15.62 -3.71 -3.24
N GLU A 155 16.38 -3.06 -2.36
CA GLU A 155 16.58 -3.48 -0.96
C GLU A 155 15.31 -3.31 -0.13
N GLU A 156 14.51 -2.28 -0.42
CA GLU A 156 13.21 -2.05 0.23
C GLU A 156 12.18 -3.11 -0.19
N ILE A 157 12.20 -3.52 -1.46
CA ILE A 157 11.39 -4.64 -1.96
C ILE A 157 11.86 -5.95 -1.31
N ASP A 158 13.17 -6.21 -1.24
CA ASP A 158 13.75 -7.42 -0.64
C ASP A 158 13.28 -7.61 0.80
N ARG A 159 13.35 -6.56 1.63
CA ARG A 159 12.90 -6.61 3.04
C ARG A 159 11.42 -6.97 3.15
N THR A 160 10.59 -6.38 2.30
CA THR A 160 9.15 -6.62 2.32
C THR A 160 8.81 -8.03 1.86
N VAL A 161 9.43 -8.48 0.77
CA VAL A 161 9.28 -9.85 0.26
C VAL A 161 9.72 -10.87 1.30
N GLN A 162 10.85 -10.64 1.96
CA GLN A 162 11.33 -11.51 3.04
C GLN A 162 10.30 -11.58 4.17
N ALA A 163 9.83 -10.43 4.66
CA ALA A 163 8.86 -10.38 5.76
C ALA A 163 7.53 -11.10 5.45
N VAL A 164 7.04 -11.02 4.21
CA VAL A 164 5.82 -11.73 3.77
C VAL A 164 6.08 -13.23 3.62
N ARG A 165 7.24 -13.62 3.06
CA ARG A 165 7.64 -15.04 2.91
C ARG A 165 7.83 -15.75 4.25
N GLU A 166 8.39 -15.06 5.25
CA GLU A 166 8.55 -15.61 6.61
C GLU A 166 7.21 -16.01 7.24
N ILE A 167 6.12 -15.33 6.88
CA ILE A 167 4.76 -15.66 7.33
C ILE A 167 4.13 -16.78 6.48
N GLY A 168 4.58 -16.95 5.23
CA GLY A 168 4.07 -17.96 4.31
C GLY A 168 2.84 -17.54 3.51
N THR A 169 2.51 -16.25 3.47
CA THR A 169 1.35 -15.73 2.75
C THR A 169 1.62 -15.64 1.24
N PRO A 170 0.77 -16.19 0.37
CA PRO A 170 0.89 -16.03 -1.07
C PRO A 170 0.79 -14.56 -1.49
N PHE A 171 1.64 -14.11 -2.41
CA PHE A 171 1.58 -12.73 -2.89
C PHE A 171 1.97 -12.59 -4.36
N ALA A 172 1.50 -11.50 -4.97
CA ALA A 172 1.96 -10.98 -6.25
C ALA A 172 2.57 -9.59 -6.05
N LEU A 173 3.54 -9.24 -6.91
CA LEU A 173 4.08 -7.88 -6.96
C LEU A 173 3.43 -7.10 -8.10
N MET A 174 3.32 -5.79 -7.96
CA MET A 174 2.90 -4.90 -9.03
C MET A 174 4.01 -3.90 -9.30
N HIS A 175 4.64 -4.01 -10.47
CA HIS A 175 5.51 -2.96 -10.96
C HIS A 175 4.70 -1.67 -11.12
N CYS A 176 5.28 -0.54 -10.72
CA CYS A 176 4.56 0.73 -10.62
C CYS A 176 5.55 1.90 -10.62
N THR A 177 5.13 3.02 -11.19
CA THR A 177 5.75 4.33 -11.00
C THR A 177 4.67 5.26 -10.45
N SER A 178 4.91 5.90 -9.31
CA SER A 178 3.91 6.69 -8.56
C SER A 178 4.01 8.18 -8.88
N THR A 179 3.87 8.53 -10.15
CA THR A 179 3.63 9.89 -10.64
C THR A 179 2.29 9.94 -11.36
N TYR A 180 1.53 11.02 -11.20
CA TYR A 180 0.12 11.08 -11.61
C TYR A 180 -0.14 12.33 -12.47
N PRO A 181 -0.14 12.23 -13.81
CA PRO A 181 0.13 11.03 -14.60
C PRO A 181 1.63 10.69 -14.68
N THR A 182 1.93 9.42 -14.97
CA THR A 182 3.30 8.93 -15.21
C THR A 182 3.71 9.21 -16.66
N PRO A 183 4.82 9.92 -16.92
CA PRO A 183 5.41 10.01 -18.26
C PRO A 183 5.84 8.63 -18.78
N PHE A 184 5.64 8.36 -20.07
CA PHE A 184 5.88 7.03 -20.65
C PHE A 184 7.33 6.55 -20.46
N GLU A 185 8.30 7.46 -20.54
CA GLU A 185 9.73 7.23 -20.33
C GLU A 185 10.07 6.78 -18.89
N HIS A 186 9.19 7.04 -17.91
CA HIS A 186 9.38 6.66 -16.52
C HIS A 186 8.71 5.32 -16.17
N VAL A 187 8.06 4.65 -17.12
CA VAL A 187 7.28 3.44 -16.81
C VAL A 187 8.17 2.25 -16.48
N GLN A 188 9.31 2.04 -17.16
CA GLN A 188 10.23 0.91 -16.91
C GLN A 188 9.58 -0.49 -16.97
N LEU A 189 8.82 -0.81 -18.03
CA LEU A 189 8.12 -2.11 -18.13
C LEU A 189 9.04 -3.35 -18.03
N ASP A 190 10.31 -3.20 -18.39
CA ASP A 190 11.34 -4.22 -18.29
C ASP A 190 11.58 -4.70 -16.84
N CYS A 191 11.14 -3.93 -15.84
CA CYS A 191 11.11 -4.33 -14.44
C CYS A 191 10.16 -5.50 -14.15
N ILE A 192 9.08 -5.68 -14.92
CA ILE A 192 8.11 -6.78 -14.70
C ILE A 192 8.80 -8.16 -14.77
N PRO A 193 9.43 -8.55 -15.89
CA PRO A 193 10.14 -9.83 -15.96
C PRO A 193 11.37 -9.89 -15.05
N ALA A 194 11.99 -8.75 -14.70
CA ALA A 194 13.11 -8.73 -13.75
C ALA A 194 12.67 -9.09 -12.32
N LEU A 195 11.59 -8.48 -11.82
CA LEU A 195 10.99 -8.78 -10.53
C LEU A 195 10.48 -10.23 -10.49
N GLN A 196 9.84 -10.69 -11.56
CA GLN A 196 9.34 -12.06 -11.65
C GLN A 196 10.47 -13.08 -11.53
N ARG A 197 11.59 -12.86 -12.22
CA ARG A 197 12.78 -13.72 -12.11
C ARG A 197 13.40 -13.69 -10.71
N LYS A 198 13.55 -12.51 -10.12
CA LYS A 198 14.19 -12.35 -8.80
C LYS A 198 13.38 -13.02 -7.69
N TYR A 199 12.05 -12.85 -7.71
CA TYR A 199 11.20 -13.26 -6.59
C TYR A 199 10.34 -14.50 -6.87
N ALA A 200 10.34 -15.04 -8.08
CA ALA A 200 9.57 -16.25 -8.43
C ALA A 200 8.09 -16.18 -8.01
N VAL A 201 7.47 -15.00 -8.14
CA VAL A 201 6.05 -14.74 -7.87
C VAL A 201 5.41 -14.12 -9.10
N PRO A 202 4.06 -14.14 -9.23
CA PRO A 202 3.39 -13.35 -10.24
C PRO A 202 3.75 -11.86 -10.11
N VAL A 203 4.00 -11.21 -11.25
CA VAL A 203 4.23 -9.78 -11.32
C VAL A 203 3.29 -9.16 -12.33
N GLY A 204 2.52 -8.17 -11.91
CA GLY A 204 1.65 -7.37 -12.76
C GLY A 204 2.13 -5.93 -12.88
N PHE A 205 1.27 -5.07 -13.41
CA PHE A 205 1.54 -3.65 -13.64
C PHE A 205 0.42 -2.79 -13.05
N SER A 206 0.79 -1.80 -12.25
CA SER A 206 -0.11 -0.78 -11.70
C SER A 206 0.21 0.54 -12.40
N ASP A 207 -0.65 0.91 -13.34
CA ASP A 207 -0.43 1.99 -14.30
C ASP A 207 -1.00 3.33 -13.82
N HIS A 208 -0.29 4.42 -14.10
CA HIS A 208 -0.74 5.79 -13.88
C HIS A 208 -0.47 6.69 -15.11
N THR A 209 -0.20 6.09 -16.27
CA THR A 209 -0.01 6.81 -17.52
C THR A 209 -1.35 7.29 -18.08
N LEU A 210 -1.30 8.20 -19.06
CA LEU A 210 -2.50 8.58 -19.80
C LEU A 210 -2.79 7.55 -20.90
N GLY A 211 -4.04 7.06 -20.94
CA GLY A 211 -4.48 6.04 -21.90
C GLY A 211 -4.16 4.61 -21.46
N THR A 212 -4.23 3.67 -22.41
CA THR A 212 -4.15 2.22 -22.11
C THR A 212 -2.95 1.52 -22.77
N ALA A 213 -2.15 2.24 -23.57
CA ALA A 213 -1.06 1.67 -24.34
C ALA A 213 -0.05 0.91 -23.45
N MET A 214 0.26 1.44 -22.27
CA MET A 214 1.22 0.83 -21.35
C MET A 214 0.68 -0.41 -20.65
N ALA A 215 -0.62 -0.45 -20.35
CA ALA A 215 -1.28 -1.67 -19.86
C ALA A 215 -1.20 -2.82 -20.89
N PHE A 216 -1.43 -2.53 -22.17
CA PHE A 216 -1.28 -3.54 -23.23
C PHE A 216 0.18 -4.00 -23.39
N ALA A 217 1.13 -3.05 -23.41
CA ALA A 217 2.55 -3.37 -23.50
C ALA A 217 3.04 -4.21 -22.30
N ALA A 218 2.52 -3.95 -21.10
CA ALA A 218 2.81 -4.75 -19.91
C ALA A 218 2.29 -6.19 -20.03
N GLY A 219 1.14 -6.40 -20.67
CA GLY A 219 0.62 -7.75 -20.93
C GLY A 219 1.42 -8.54 -21.98
N ALA A 220 2.13 -7.84 -22.87
CA ALA A 220 2.90 -8.44 -23.96
C ALA A 220 4.39 -8.67 -23.63
N ILE A 221 4.91 -8.11 -22.52
CA ILE A 221 6.34 -8.20 -22.21
C ILE A 221 6.71 -9.55 -21.58
N GLU A 222 7.41 -10.39 -22.33
CA GLU A 222 7.85 -11.70 -21.82
C GLU A 222 9.29 -11.67 -21.28
N ARG A 223 10.14 -10.79 -21.84
CA ARG A 223 11.58 -10.76 -21.56
C ARG A 223 12.11 -9.33 -21.51
N ALA A 224 13.12 -9.14 -20.67
CA ALA A 224 13.92 -7.93 -20.56
C ALA A 224 15.40 -8.29 -20.51
N ARG A 225 16.26 -7.46 -21.09
CA ARG A 225 17.73 -7.62 -21.10
C ARG A 225 18.37 -7.48 -19.71
N GLY A 226 17.58 -7.12 -18.71
CA GLY A 226 18.00 -6.85 -17.33
C GLY A 226 17.53 -5.45 -16.95
N ALA A 227 16.76 -5.36 -15.88
CA ALA A 227 16.23 -4.11 -15.37
C ALA A 227 16.35 -4.13 -13.84
N THR A 228 16.65 -2.96 -13.29
CA THR A 228 16.65 -2.76 -11.84
C THR A 228 15.61 -1.70 -11.56
N LYS A 229 14.66 -2.01 -10.66
CA LYS A 229 13.68 -1.01 -10.23
C LYS A 229 14.44 0.14 -9.57
N THR A 230 14.20 1.34 -10.06
CA THR A 230 14.73 2.58 -9.48
C THR A 230 13.60 3.54 -9.20
N ILE A 231 13.85 4.48 -8.29
CA ILE A 231 12.96 5.61 -8.04
C ILE A 231 13.08 6.55 -9.25
N GLN A 232 11.94 6.93 -9.83
CA GLN A 232 11.87 7.78 -11.01
C GLN A 232 11.83 9.26 -10.65
N PRO A 233 12.24 10.17 -11.58
CA PRO A 233 11.99 11.59 -11.42
C PRO A 233 10.51 11.87 -11.14
N GLY A 234 10.25 12.71 -10.13
CA GLY A 234 8.89 13.05 -9.67
C GLY A 234 8.31 12.11 -8.61
N GLU A 235 8.92 10.96 -8.32
CA GLU A 235 8.45 10.08 -7.23
C GLU A 235 8.89 10.55 -5.83
N GLN A 236 9.89 11.45 -5.72
CA GLN A 236 10.47 11.84 -4.42
C GLN A 236 9.47 12.54 -3.51
N ASP A 237 8.72 13.52 -4.02
CA ASP A 237 7.72 14.25 -3.21
C ASP A 237 6.59 13.31 -2.75
N VAL A 238 6.18 12.40 -3.65
CA VAL A 238 5.17 11.38 -3.33
C VAL A 238 5.71 10.40 -2.28
N ARG A 239 7.00 10.05 -2.36
CA ARG A 239 7.67 9.18 -1.40
C ARG A 239 7.71 9.81 -0.01
N ASP A 240 8.11 11.07 0.10
CA ASP A 240 8.18 11.78 1.39
C ASP A 240 6.80 11.95 2.04
N MET A 241 5.77 12.18 1.21
CA MET A 241 4.37 12.24 1.63
C MET A 241 3.81 10.87 2.05
N ALA A 242 4.02 9.82 1.24
CA ALA A 242 3.30 8.56 1.34
C ALA A 242 3.98 7.50 2.22
N LEU A 243 5.31 7.58 2.39
CA LEU A 243 6.04 6.65 3.26
C LEU A 243 5.69 6.86 4.74
N HIS A 244 6.05 5.86 5.54
CA HIS A 244 5.68 5.79 6.95
C HIS A 244 6.89 5.90 7.86
N SER A 245 6.68 6.59 8.98
CA SER A 245 7.64 6.72 10.06
C SER A 245 7.12 6.05 11.34
N VAL A 246 8.02 5.78 12.28
CA VAL A 246 7.68 5.40 13.64
C VAL A 246 7.11 6.61 14.37
N VAL A 247 5.92 6.44 14.94
CA VAL A 247 5.12 7.47 15.61
C VAL A 247 4.68 6.96 16.97
N SER A 248 4.74 7.81 17.99
CA SER A 248 4.13 7.53 19.29
C SER A 248 2.60 7.52 19.16
N VAL A 249 1.97 6.45 19.64
CA VAL A 249 0.50 6.33 19.72
C VAL A 249 -0.02 6.47 21.15
N ARG A 250 0.89 6.63 22.11
CA ARG A 250 0.64 6.93 23.52
C ARG A 250 1.70 7.91 24.01
N ASP A 251 1.42 8.58 25.13
CA ASP A 251 2.44 9.37 25.82
C ASP A 251 3.49 8.43 26.42
N ILE A 252 4.77 8.73 26.16
CA ILE A 252 5.92 7.98 26.66
C ILE A 252 6.70 8.90 27.61
N ALA A 253 6.85 8.49 28.87
CA ALA A 253 7.57 9.26 29.87
C ALA A 253 9.10 9.19 29.65
N ALA A 254 9.82 10.24 30.06
CA ALA A 254 11.28 10.20 30.10
C ALA A 254 11.76 9.05 31.02
N GLY A 255 12.74 8.27 30.56
CA GLY A 255 13.26 7.10 31.26
C GLY A 255 12.42 5.83 31.10
N ALA A 256 11.26 5.88 30.41
CA ALA A 256 10.47 4.69 30.15
C ALA A 256 11.07 3.85 29.01
N THR A 257 10.97 2.52 29.14
CA THR A 257 11.22 1.58 28.04
C THR A 257 10.03 1.61 27.07
N ILE A 258 10.31 1.81 25.78
CA ILE A 258 9.27 1.86 24.74
C ILE A 258 8.71 0.47 24.52
N ALA A 259 7.42 0.28 24.83
CA ALA A 259 6.72 -0.95 24.51
C ALA A 259 6.16 -0.93 23.08
N ALA A 260 5.89 -2.11 22.52
CA ALA A 260 5.26 -2.24 21.21
C ALA A 260 3.88 -1.54 21.12
N ALA A 261 3.19 -1.35 22.25
CA ALA A 261 1.91 -0.67 22.32
C ALA A 261 2.02 0.87 22.30
N ASP A 262 3.23 1.42 22.48
CA ASP A 262 3.45 2.86 22.58
C ASP A 262 3.76 3.49 21.22
N VAL A 263 4.15 2.68 20.24
CA VAL A 263 4.57 3.13 18.90
C VAL A 263 3.89 2.36 17.78
N TRP A 264 3.70 3.04 16.65
CA TRP A 264 3.23 2.41 15.41
C TRP A 264 3.80 3.12 14.18
N ALA A 265 3.43 2.68 12.99
CA ALA A 265 3.82 3.28 11.71
C ALA A 265 2.69 4.17 11.15
N LYS A 266 2.97 5.45 10.91
CA LYS A 266 2.06 6.42 10.26
C LYS A 266 2.83 7.33 9.31
N ARG A 267 2.14 7.95 8.35
CA ARG A 267 2.70 9.04 7.52
C ARG A 267 2.93 10.32 8.34
N PRO A 268 3.85 11.22 7.93
CA PRO A 268 4.69 11.16 6.72
C PRO A 268 5.97 10.31 6.90
N GLY A 269 6.78 10.21 5.84
CA GLY A 269 8.00 9.41 5.78
C GLY A 269 9.27 10.11 6.29
N THR A 270 9.14 11.16 7.09
CA THR A 270 10.23 12.08 7.45
C THR A 270 10.88 11.83 8.82
N GLY A 271 10.43 10.80 9.56
CA GLY A 271 11.02 10.36 10.83
C GLY A 271 11.83 9.07 10.69
N ILE A 272 11.97 8.31 11.78
CA ILE A 272 12.56 6.96 11.73
C ILE A 272 11.71 6.09 10.78
N PRO A 273 12.26 5.49 9.70
CA PRO A 273 11.48 4.70 8.76
C PRO A 273 10.74 3.53 9.44
N ALA A 274 9.48 3.28 9.08
CA ALA A 274 8.64 2.24 9.68
C ALA A 274 9.26 0.82 9.66
N ARG A 275 10.07 0.50 8.65
CA ARG A 275 10.84 -0.75 8.58
C ARG A 275 11.85 -0.95 9.73
N ARG A 276 12.16 0.08 10.51
CA ARG A 276 13.04 0.06 11.69
C ARG A 276 12.26 0.09 13.00
N LEU A 277 10.94 -0.12 12.99
CA LEU A 277 10.11 -0.13 14.20
C LEU A 277 10.65 -1.09 15.28
N ASP A 278 11.10 -2.28 14.87
CA ASP A 278 11.64 -3.30 15.77
C ASP A 278 12.92 -2.82 16.50
N GLU A 279 13.65 -1.83 15.95
CA GLU A 279 14.83 -1.25 16.59
C GLU A 279 14.49 -0.18 17.64
N VAL A 280 13.25 0.34 17.61
CA VAL A 280 12.75 1.34 18.56
C VAL A 280 12.13 0.66 19.78
N ILE A 281 11.45 -0.47 19.59
CA ILE A 281 10.84 -1.24 20.66
C ILE A 281 11.94 -1.76 21.60
N GLY A 282 11.77 -1.56 22.90
CA GLY A 282 12.73 -1.94 23.94
C GLY A 282 13.81 -0.90 24.24
N ARG A 283 13.91 0.19 23.46
CA ARG A 283 14.80 1.33 23.76
C ARG A 283 14.25 2.17 24.90
N VAL A 284 15.12 2.92 25.59
CA VAL A 284 14.71 3.85 26.65
C VAL A 284 14.55 5.27 26.09
N ALA A 285 13.44 5.93 26.40
CA ALA A 285 13.20 7.32 26.01
C ALA A 285 14.06 8.29 26.84
N ARG A 286 14.91 9.10 26.20
CA ARG A 286 15.74 10.12 26.84
C ARG A 286 14.94 11.32 27.35
N ARG A 287 13.78 11.57 26.74
CA ARG A 287 12.87 12.67 27.03
C ARG A 287 11.43 12.20 26.90
N ALA A 288 10.49 12.95 27.46
CA ALA A 288 9.08 12.64 27.27
C ALA A 288 8.67 12.83 25.80
N ILE A 289 7.92 11.88 25.25
CA ILE A 289 7.41 11.90 23.88
C ILE A 289 5.89 11.88 23.97
N ALA A 290 5.24 12.99 23.62
CA ALA A 290 3.78 13.04 23.58
C ALA A 290 3.23 12.11 22.49
N SER A 291 1.99 11.65 22.64
CA SER A 291 1.26 10.91 21.60
C SER A 291 1.10 11.73 20.32
N GLY A 292 1.12 11.05 19.17
CA GLY A 292 0.98 11.68 17.86
C GLY A 292 2.24 12.44 17.42
N ARG A 293 3.42 12.00 17.85
CA ARG A 293 4.71 12.60 17.48
C ARG A 293 5.57 11.60 16.71
N LEU A 294 6.31 12.10 15.73
CA LEU A 294 7.38 11.31 15.10
C LEU A 294 8.44 11.00 16.16
N VAL A 295 8.80 9.72 16.30
CA VAL A 295 9.93 9.32 17.12
C VAL A 295 11.22 9.60 16.34
N GLN A 296 12.18 10.26 16.99
CA GLN A 296 13.50 10.57 16.44
C GLN A 296 14.58 9.77 17.18
N TRP A 297 15.72 9.52 16.54
CA TRP A 297 16.82 8.80 17.19
C TRP A 297 17.33 9.54 18.44
N ASP A 298 17.27 10.87 18.44
CA ASP A 298 17.65 11.72 19.58
C ASP A 298 16.66 11.67 20.75
N ASP A 299 15.48 11.06 20.56
CA ASP A 299 14.55 10.75 21.63
C ASP A 299 14.93 9.46 22.37
N LEU A 300 15.79 8.63 21.78
CA LEU A 300 16.13 7.29 22.25
C LEU A 300 17.54 7.25 22.83
N ASP A 301 17.77 6.35 23.78
CA ASP A 301 19.11 6.01 24.24
C ASP A 301 20.06 5.60 23.09
N ALA A 302 21.37 5.61 23.34
CA ALA A 302 22.37 5.22 22.35
C ALA A 302 22.24 3.74 21.94
N GLY A 303 21.45 2.95 22.69
CA GLY A 303 21.28 1.53 22.48
C GLY A 303 22.39 0.69 23.06
N PRO A 304 22.28 -0.64 22.96
CA PRO A 304 23.45 -1.50 23.11
C PRO A 304 24.46 -1.17 22.02
N ALA A 305 25.74 -1.04 22.38
CA ALA A 305 26.82 -0.97 21.40
C ALA A 305 26.77 -2.25 20.54
N ALA A 306 26.78 -2.07 19.22
CA ALA A 306 26.74 -3.15 18.25
C ALA A 306 27.96 -4.08 18.35
#